data_AF-A0A950B3J9-F1
#
_entry.id   AF-A0A950B3J9-F1
#
_cell.length_a   1.000
_cell.length_b   1.000
_cell.length_c   1.000
_cell.angle_alpha   90.00
_cell.angle_beta   90.00
_cell.angle_gamma   90.00
#
_symmetry.space_group_name_H-M   'P 1'
#
loop_
_entity.id
_entity.type
_entity.pdbx_description
1 polymer ?
#
loop_
_entity_poly.entity_id
_entity_poly.type
_entity_poly.pdbx_seq_one_letter_code
_entity_poly.pdbx_strand_id
1 'polypeptide(L)'
;MRFTRRIRRTRSGQYELRLSTEEREVLRGLPGQMRDALALGTDDPAVARLNPSACLDDAEVDAEYHRMMDDDLNAGRLEALEAFEKTVDNARLDE
;
A
#
# COMPACT_ATOMS: atom_id res chain seq x y z
N MET A 1 18.40 -20.23 10.95
CA MET A 1 16.94 -20.02 10.78
C MET A 1 16.54 -20.50 9.39
N ARG A 2 15.48 -21.32 9.26
CA ARG A 2 14.90 -21.62 7.94
C ARG A 2 13.90 -20.50 7.60
N PHE A 3 14.18 -19.71 6.57
CA PHE A 3 13.22 -18.73 6.07
C PHE A 3 12.11 -19.47 5.32
N THR A 4 10.96 -19.66 5.96
CA THR A 4 9.77 -20.18 5.29
C THR A 4 9.11 -19.05 4.50
N ARG A 5 8.78 -19.29 3.23
CA ARG A 5 7.98 -18.33 2.45
C ARG A 5 6.62 -18.12 3.12
N ARG A 6 6.36 -16.87 3.53
CA ARG A 6 5.07 -16.44 4.10
C ARG A 6 3.96 -16.39 3.06
N ILE A 7 4.32 -16.11 1.82
CA ILE A 7 3.39 -16.07 0.68
C ILE A 7 3.86 -17.10 -0.34
N ARG A 8 2.96 -18.01 -0.71
CA ARG A 8 3.26 -19.09 -1.67
C ARG A 8 2.17 -19.17 -2.74
N ARG A 9 2.55 -18.98 -4.01
CA ARG A 9 1.66 -19.28 -5.14
C ARG A 9 1.44 -20.79 -5.28
N THR A 10 0.19 -21.22 -5.42
CA THR A 10 -0.20 -22.61 -5.64
C THR A 10 -0.14 -22.94 -7.14
N ARG A 11 -0.24 -24.23 -7.48
CA ARG A 11 -0.30 -24.67 -8.89
C ARG A 11 -1.60 -24.26 -9.58
N SER A 12 -2.67 -23.99 -8.81
CA SER A 12 -3.95 -23.50 -9.32
C SER A 12 -3.99 -21.99 -9.56
N GLY A 13 -2.88 -21.28 -9.29
CA GLY A 13 -2.78 -19.83 -9.48
C GLY A 13 -3.06 -18.99 -8.24
N GLN A 14 -3.72 -19.55 -7.22
CA GLN A 14 -4.02 -18.90 -5.94
C GLN A 14 -2.77 -18.64 -5.09
N TYR A 15 -2.90 -17.79 -4.07
CA TYR A 15 -1.88 -17.54 -3.06
C TYR A 15 -2.27 -18.13 -1.72
N GLU A 16 -1.33 -18.85 -1.08
CA GLU A 16 -1.45 -19.34 0.28
C GLU A 16 -0.63 -18.44 1.23
N LEU A 17 -1.31 -17.91 2.26
CA LEU A 17 -0.73 -17.04 3.27
C LEU A 17 -0.43 -17.82 4.55
N ARG A 18 0.85 -17.88 4.93
CA ARG A 18 1.38 -18.59 6.09
C ARG A 18 1.86 -17.61 7.16
N LEU A 19 1.01 -16.63 7.46
CA LEU A 19 1.23 -15.61 8.48
C LEU A 19 0.78 -16.15 9.84
N SER A 20 1.62 -15.99 10.86
CA SER A 20 1.23 -16.28 12.24
C SER A 20 0.18 -15.28 12.74
N THR A 21 -0.42 -15.58 13.89
CA THR A 21 -1.38 -14.66 14.54
C THR A 21 -0.72 -13.31 14.86
N GLU A 22 0.51 -13.33 15.35
CA GLU A 22 1.29 -12.14 15.71
C GLU A 22 1.63 -11.31 14.45
N GLU A 23 2.01 -11.98 13.36
CA GLU A 23 2.25 -11.30 12.08
C GLU A 23 0.97 -10.63 11.58
N ARG A 24 -0.19 -11.30 11.65
CA ARG A 24 -1.48 -10.70 11.25
C ARG A 24 -1.87 -9.53 12.14
N GLU A 25 -1.62 -9.63 13.44
CA GLU A 25 -1.91 -8.55 14.38
C GLU A 25 -1.13 -7.28 14.06
N VAL A 26 0.17 -7.41 13.76
CA VAL A 26 0.98 -6.28 13.30
C VAL A 26 0.42 -5.70 12.00
N LEU A 27 0.08 -6.56 11.04
CA LEU A 27 -0.41 -6.13 9.73
C LEU A 27 -1.76 -5.40 9.81
N ARG A 28 -2.66 -5.81 10.72
CA ARG A 28 -3.96 -5.13 10.92
C ARG A 28 -3.83 -3.66 11.31
N GLY A 29 -2.73 -3.27 11.95
CA GLY A 29 -2.49 -1.88 12.34
C GLY A 29 -2.03 -0.99 11.18
N LEU A 30 -1.51 -1.55 10.09
CA LEU A 30 -0.88 -0.77 9.02
C LEU A 30 -1.85 0.10 8.21
N PRO A 31 -3.05 -0.37 7.83
CA PRO A 31 -3.98 0.46 7.07
C PRO A 31 -4.39 1.74 7.80
N GLY A 32 -4.61 1.68 9.11
CA GLY A 32 -4.89 2.87 9.94
C GLY A 32 -3.73 3.86 9.91
N GLN A 33 -2.51 3.38 10.19
CA GLN A 33 -1.29 4.21 10.15
C GLN A 33 -1.08 4.86 8.78
N MET A 34 -1.37 4.15 7.69
CA MET A 34 -1.23 4.69 6.34
C MET A 34 -2.28 5.79 6.05
N ARG A 35 -3.52 5.65 6.53
CA ARG A 35 -4.53 6.71 6.40
C ARG A 35 -4.15 7.96 7.17
N ASP A 36 -3.63 7.79 8.38
CA ASP A 36 -3.13 8.91 9.18
C ASP A 36 -1.98 9.62 8.48
N ALA A 37 -1.04 8.86 7.90
CA ALA A 37 0.07 9.42 7.12
C ALA A 37 -0.43 10.18 5.88
N LEU A 38 -1.36 9.63 5.11
CA LEU A 38 -1.94 10.31 3.94
C LEU A 38 -2.68 11.61 4.32
N ALA A 39 -3.30 11.65 5.50
CA ALA A 39 -3.99 12.85 6.00
C ALA A 39 -3.04 13.99 6.42
N LEU A 40 -1.76 13.69 6.70
CA LEU A 40 -0.75 14.70 7.02
C LEU A 40 -0.27 15.49 5.79
N GLY A 41 -0.53 15.00 4.57
CA GLY A 41 -0.13 15.65 3.33
C GLY A 41 1.38 15.57 3.05
N THR A 42 1.85 16.29 2.04
CA THR A 42 3.22 16.22 1.50
C THR A 42 4.29 16.91 2.35
N ASP A 43 3.91 17.52 3.48
CA ASP A 43 4.84 18.15 4.43
C ASP A 43 5.74 17.12 5.14
N ASP A 44 5.33 15.84 5.18
CA ASP A 44 6.15 14.75 5.67
C ASP A 44 6.95 14.08 4.52
N PRO A 45 8.29 13.96 4.61
CA PRO A 45 9.11 13.30 3.60
C PRO A 45 8.74 11.84 3.31
N ALA A 46 8.14 11.13 4.27
CA ALA A 46 7.61 9.79 4.07
C ALA A 46 6.38 9.78 3.16
N VAL A 47 5.54 10.81 3.26
CA VAL A 47 4.32 10.99 2.44
C VAL A 47 4.67 11.55 1.07
N ALA A 48 5.67 12.44 0.97
CA ALA A 48 6.19 12.91 -0.31
C ALA A 48 6.68 11.77 -1.22
N ARG A 49 7.22 10.68 -0.65
CA ARG A 49 7.55 9.47 -1.44
C ARG A 49 6.35 8.73 -1.99
N LEU A 50 5.18 8.88 -1.38
CA LEU A 50 3.96 8.26 -1.87
C LEU A 50 3.49 8.97 -3.14
N ASN A 51 3.63 10.29 -3.24
CA ASN A 51 3.30 11.08 -4.43
C ASN A 51 4.59 11.62 -5.08
N PRO A 52 5.35 10.78 -5.81
CA PRO A 52 6.60 11.22 -6.41
C PRO A 52 6.37 12.25 -7.50
N SER A 53 7.31 13.19 -7.59
CA SER A 53 7.40 14.15 -8.70
C SER A 53 7.46 13.42 -10.04
N ALA A 54 6.69 13.91 -11.02
CA ALA A 54 6.70 13.39 -12.38
C ALA A 54 7.76 14.09 -13.26
N CYS A 55 8.20 15.30 -12.88
CA CYS A 55 9.21 16.06 -13.61
C CYS A 55 10.15 16.79 -12.65
N LEU A 56 11.42 16.37 -12.60
CA LEU A 56 12.42 17.01 -11.72
C LEU A 56 13.00 18.30 -12.30
N ASP A 57 12.87 18.50 -13.61
CA ASP A 57 13.53 19.59 -14.34
C ASP A 57 12.63 20.84 -14.49
N ASP A 58 11.32 20.71 -14.27
CA ASP A 58 10.34 21.79 -14.44
C ASP A 58 9.25 21.72 -13.37
N ALA A 59 9.29 22.69 -12.45
CA ALA A 59 8.37 22.79 -11.32
C ALA A 59 6.93 23.15 -11.73
N GLU A 60 6.72 23.82 -12.86
CA GLU A 60 5.37 24.13 -13.36
C GLU A 60 4.69 22.89 -13.90
N VAL A 61 5.43 22.09 -14.68
CA VAL A 61 4.96 20.79 -15.20
C VAL A 61 4.67 19.83 -14.06
N ASP A 62 5.54 19.77 -13.04
CA ASP A 62 5.34 18.93 -11.86
C ASP A 62 4.08 19.34 -11.07
N ALA A 63 3.88 20.65 -10.87
CA ALA A 63 2.70 21.16 -10.17
C ALA A 63 1.39 20.93 -10.94
N GLU A 64 1.42 20.96 -12.28
CA GLU A 64 0.25 20.58 -13.11
C GLU A 64 -0.04 19.07 -13.00
N TYR A 65 0.99 18.23 -13.03
CA TYR A 65 0.84 16.79 -12.82
C TYR A 65 0.18 16.47 -11.48
N HIS A 66 0.67 17.06 -10.39
CA HIS A 66 0.10 16.86 -9.05
C HIS A 66 -1.36 17.29 -8.97
N ARG A 67 -1.70 18.46 -9.54
CA ARG A 67 -3.10 18.93 -9.62
C ARG A 67 -4.01 17.96 -10.37
N MET A 68 -3.49 17.24 -11.37
CA MET A 68 -4.27 16.29 -12.16
C MET A 68 -4.37 14.91 -11.51
N MET A 69 -3.33 14.45 -10.81
CA MET A 69 -3.17 13.04 -10.44
C MET A 69 -3.29 12.76 -8.94
N ASP A 70 -3.11 13.74 -8.05
CA ASP A 70 -3.04 13.49 -6.60
C ASP A 70 -4.31 12.82 -6.07
N ASP A 71 -5.49 13.26 -6.51
CA ASP A 71 -6.78 12.70 -6.10
C ASP A 71 -6.91 11.23 -6.54
N ASP A 72 -6.60 10.91 -7.80
CA ASP A 72 -6.67 9.56 -8.35
C ASP A 72 -5.66 8.62 -7.67
N LEU A 73 -4.44 9.09 -7.45
CA LEU A 73 -3.39 8.33 -6.76
C LEU A 73 -3.80 8.04 -5.30
N ASN A 74 -4.35 9.02 -4.60
CA ASN A 74 -4.83 8.85 -3.23
C ASN A 74 -6.03 7.89 -3.18
N ALA A 75 -6.98 7.99 -4.12
CA ALA A 75 -8.09 7.07 -4.23
C ALA A 75 -7.62 5.62 -4.42
N GLY A 76 -6.69 5.38 -5.35
CA GLY A 76 -6.13 4.04 -5.58
C GLY A 76 -5.40 3.47 -4.36
N ARG A 77 -4.71 4.31 -3.59
CA ARG A 77 -4.09 3.88 -2.32
C ARG A 77 -5.14 3.49 -1.28
N LEU A 78 -6.20 4.28 -1.13
CA LEU A 78 -7.28 3.96 -0.19
C LEU A 78 -8.01 2.67 -0.56
N GLU A 79 -8.24 2.43 -1.86
CA GLU A 79 -8.79 1.16 -2.35
C GLU A 79 -7.87 -0.03 -2.02
N ALA A 80 -6.55 0.13 -2.24
CA ALA A 80 -5.59 -0.90 -1.89
C ALA A 80 -5.57 -1.20 -0.38
N LEU A 81 -5.73 -0.18 0.47
CA LEU A 81 -5.86 -0.37 1.93
C LEU A 81 -7.15 -1.10 2.31
N GLU A 82 -8.26 -0.80 1.65
CA GLU A 82 -9.51 -1.51 1.87
C GLU A 82 -9.40 -2.99 1.46
N ALA A 83 -8.80 -3.27 0.30
CA ALA A 83 -8.51 -4.64 -0.14
C ALA A 83 -7.60 -5.36 0.86
N PHE A 84 -6.59 -4.68 1.39
CA PHE A 84 -5.71 -5.21 2.42
C PHE A 84 -6.49 -5.61 3.68
N GLU A 85 -7.35 -4.72 4.22
CA GLU A 85 -8.15 -5.00 5.42
C GLU A 85 -9.09 -6.20 5.22
N LYS A 86 -9.70 -6.31 4.04
CA LYS A 86 -10.59 -7.44 3.69
C LYS A 86 -9.84 -8.77 3.58
N THR A 87 -8.53 -8.75 3.36
CA THR A 87 -7.75 -9.93 3.01
C THR A 87 -6.71 -10.34 4.06
N VAL A 88 -6.38 -9.47 5.01
CA VAL A 88 -5.30 -9.67 5.99
C VAL A 88 -5.48 -10.90 6.88
N ASP A 89 -6.71 -11.37 7.08
CA ASP A 89 -7.03 -12.58 7.86
C ASP A 89 -7.26 -13.84 7.01
N ASN A 90 -7.21 -13.71 5.68
CA ASN A 90 -7.41 -14.84 4.79
C ASN A 90 -6.22 -15.80 4.82
N ALA A 91 -6.50 -17.11 4.70
CA ALA A 91 -5.48 -18.14 4.51
C ALA A 91 -5.16 -18.34 3.02
N ARG A 92 -6.09 -17.96 2.13
CA ARG A 92 -5.97 -18.07 0.68
C ARG A 92 -6.52 -16.82 -0.01
N LEU A 93 -5.85 -16.40 -1.07
CA LEU A 93 -6.26 -15.31 -1.94
C LEU A 93 -6.21 -15.73 -3.41
N ASP A 94 -7.05 -15.10 -4.21
CA ASP A 94 -6.97 -15.05 -5.66
C ASP A 94 -6.19 -13.79 -6.11
N GLU A 95 -6.18 -13.55 -7.43
CA GLU A 95 -5.59 -12.37 -8.06
C GLU A 95 -6.60 -11.23 -8.12
#